data_AF-A0A2H0FR28-F1
#
_entry.id   AF-A0A2H0FR28-F1
#
_cell.length_a   1.000
_cell.length_b   1.000
_cell.length_c   1.000
_cell.angle_alpha   90.00
_cell.angle_beta   90.00
_cell.angle_gamma   90.00
#
_symmetry.space_group_name_H-M   'P 1'
#
loop_
_entity.id
_entity.type
_entity.pdbx_description
1 polymer ?
#
loop_
_entity_poly.entity_id
_entity_poly.type
_entity_poly.pdbx_seq_one_letter_code
_entity_poly.pdbx_strand_id
1 'polypeptide(L)'
;MDKEAALLYNDGNQLIKSGQYNGAIEKYNSAILIQQHPNIFYQKSIAEKKLRKFDDAQNSLLKCIELDQNFVAAYSGLGTTYYSLKNYQLAIDNFNKFIEKSDDKKAKAKVQKFVGLAYTQLGNEAKRDGKHQQAIGFLNEAVNNYKYDSAYLTLAEIYLDLRQFEDALNAADNAINNRKEISPGAGYYYKGLAFKGLDNNIKAKESFQISIKDKTYKANSEYELKQLNK
;
A
#
# COMPACT_ATOMS: atom_id res chain seq x y z
N MET A 1 -5.98 -14.93 -32.21
CA MET A 1 -5.88 -13.50 -32.59
C MET A 1 -5.65 -13.44 -34.08
N ASP A 2 -6.30 -12.50 -34.78
CA ASP A 2 -6.08 -12.18 -36.18
C ASP A 2 -4.61 -11.83 -36.44
N LYS A 3 -4.10 -12.13 -37.64
CA LYS A 3 -2.67 -11.99 -37.97
C LYS A 3 -2.23 -10.53 -37.99
N GLU A 4 -3.03 -9.64 -38.56
CA GLU A 4 -2.71 -8.21 -38.62
C GLU A 4 -2.83 -7.58 -37.23
N ALA A 5 -3.87 -7.92 -36.47
CA ALA A 5 -4.01 -7.51 -35.08
C ALA A 5 -2.82 -7.99 -34.22
N ALA A 6 -2.33 -9.21 -34.43
CA ALA A 6 -1.19 -9.77 -33.71
C ALA A 6 0.13 -9.04 -34.03
N LEU A 7 0.35 -8.61 -35.27
CA LEU A 7 1.51 -7.80 -35.65
C LEU A 7 1.51 -6.46 -34.91
N LEU A 8 0.38 -5.74 -34.96
CA LEU A 8 0.22 -4.46 -34.26
C LEU A 8 0.37 -4.61 -32.74
N TYR A 9 -0.21 -5.68 -32.16
CA TYR A 9 -0.02 -6.01 -30.75
C TYR A 9 1.46 -6.23 -30.40
N ASN A 10 2.20 -6.96 -31.24
CA ASN A 10 3.62 -7.20 -31.03
C ASN A 10 4.47 -5.93 -31.18
N ASP A 11 4.18 -5.07 -32.15
CA ASP A 11 4.78 -3.74 -32.28
C ASP A 11 4.57 -2.92 -31.00
N GLY A 12 3.34 -2.89 -30.49
CA GLY A 12 3.02 -2.21 -29.24
C GLY A 12 3.84 -2.74 -28.07
N ASN A 13 4.01 -4.07 -27.97
CA ASN A 13 4.84 -4.69 -26.93
C ASN A 13 6.33 -4.33 -27.04
N GLN A 14 6.86 -4.16 -28.25
CA GLN A 14 8.24 -3.68 -28.43
C GLN A 14 8.37 -2.23 -28.00
N LEU A 15 7.40 -1.38 -28.35
CA LEU A 15 7.37 0.02 -27.91
C LEU A 15 7.30 0.15 -26.39
N ILE A 16 6.52 -0.70 -25.69
CA ILE A 16 6.52 -0.80 -24.22
C ILE A 16 7.91 -1.08 -23.68
N LYS A 17 8.64 -2.05 -24.26
CA LYS A 17 10.00 -2.41 -23.83
C LYS A 17 10.99 -1.27 -24.06
N SER A 18 10.80 -0.49 -25.12
CA SER A 18 11.58 0.71 -25.42
C SER A 18 11.13 1.97 -24.66
N GLY A 19 10.13 1.87 -23.77
CA GLY A 19 9.60 3.01 -23.01
C GLY A 19 8.73 3.99 -23.82
N GLN A 20 8.39 3.66 -25.06
CA GLN A 20 7.61 4.50 -25.97
C GLN A 20 6.10 4.25 -25.77
N TYR A 21 5.58 4.67 -24.62
CA TYR A 21 4.23 4.31 -24.20
C TYR A 21 3.10 4.89 -25.07
N ASN A 22 3.23 6.13 -25.57
CA ASN A 22 2.22 6.71 -26.47
C ASN A 22 2.12 5.92 -27.78
N GLY A 23 3.26 5.63 -28.43
CA GLY A 23 3.27 4.82 -29.65
C GLY A 23 2.75 3.40 -29.40
N ALA A 24 3.03 2.80 -28.23
CA ALA A 24 2.45 1.52 -27.87
C ALA A 24 0.92 1.57 -27.82
N ILE A 25 0.34 2.61 -27.20
CA ILE A 25 -1.12 2.81 -27.14
C ILE A 25 -1.72 2.96 -28.54
N GLU A 26 -1.07 3.71 -29.44
CA GLU A 26 -1.51 3.83 -30.82
C GLU A 26 -1.57 2.47 -31.52
N LYS A 27 -0.51 1.66 -31.40
CA LYS A 27 -0.48 0.31 -31.96
C LYS A 27 -1.55 -0.60 -31.38
N TYR A 28 -1.78 -0.55 -30.06
CA TYR A 28 -2.87 -1.30 -29.44
C TYR A 28 -4.24 -0.84 -29.90
N ASN A 29 -4.47 0.47 -30.06
CA ASN A 29 -5.73 0.99 -30.59
C ASN A 29 -5.99 0.51 -32.02
N SER A 30 -4.98 0.54 -32.90
CA SER A 30 -5.10 -0.03 -34.25
C SER A 30 -5.41 -1.54 -34.21
N ALA A 31 -4.75 -2.30 -33.32
CA ALA A 31 -5.02 -3.74 -33.17
C ALA A 31 -6.46 -4.01 -32.70
N ILE A 32 -6.99 -3.19 -31.78
CA ILE A 32 -8.35 -3.28 -31.23
C ILE A 32 -9.42 -3.06 -32.31
N LEU A 33 -9.16 -2.17 -33.29
CA LEU A 33 -10.07 -1.94 -34.41
C LEU A 33 -10.23 -3.17 -35.31
N ILE A 34 -9.18 -3.98 -35.42
CA ILE A 34 -9.20 -5.24 -36.20
C ILE A 34 -9.83 -6.35 -35.37
N GLN A 35 -9.38 -6.53 -34.13
CA GLN A 35 -9.94 -7.52 -33.22
C GLN A 35 -9.82 -7.08 -31.75
N GLN A 36 -10.95 -7.07 -31.06
CA GLN A 36 -10.96 -6.96 -29.60
C GLN A 36 -10.45 -8.26 -28.96
N HIS A 37 -9.44 -8.14 -28.10
CA HIS A 37 -8.84 -9.29 -27.41
C HIS A 37 -8.32 -8.88 -26.03
N PRO A 38 -8.57 -9.66 -24.95
CA PRO A 38 -8.21 -9.29 -23.57
C PRO A 38 -6.74 -8.93 -23.39
N ASN A 39 -5.82 -9.73 -23.96
CA ASN A 39 -4.38 -9.41 -23.97
C ASN A 39 -4.02 -7.99 -24.47
N ILE A 40 -4.70 -7.50 -25.52
CA ILE A 40 -4.41 -6.18 -26.10
C ILE A 40 -4.81 -5.09 -25.11
N PHE A 41 -6.04 -5.18 -24.56
CA PHE A 41 -6.52 -4.26 -23.54
C PHE A 41 -5.66 -4.28 -22.27
N TYR A 42 -5.22 -5.47 -21.83
CA TYR A 42 -4.33 -5.60 -20.69
C TYR A 42 -2.98 -4.89 -20.93
N GLN A 43 -2.32 -5.14 -22.08
CA GLN A 43 -1.04 -4.46 -22.37
C GLN A 43 -1.20 -2.96 -22.59
N LYS A 44 -2.30 -2.52 -23.22
CA LYS A 44 -2.67 -1.11 -23.33
C LYS A 44 -2.79 -0.45 -21.96
N SER A 45 -3.45 -1.11 -21.01
CA SER A 45 -3.56 -0.61 -19.63
C SER A 45 -2.22 -0.44 -18.94
N ILE A 46 -1.23 -1.29 -19.23
CA ILE A 46 0.13 -1.16 -18.70
C ILE A 46 0.78 0.12 -19.25
N ALA A 47 0.65 0.40 -20.55
CA ALA A 47 1.14 1.62 -21.17
C ALA A 47 0.48 2.87 -20.56
N GLU A 48 -0.85 2.85 -20.41
CA GLU A 48 -1.64 3.94 -19.83
C GLU A 48 -1.21 4.24 -18.39
N LYS A 49 -1.01 3.21 -17.56
CA LYS A 49 -0.49 3.37 -16.19
C LYS A 49 0.90 3.96 -16.14
N LYS A 50 1.78 3.59 -17.07
CA LYS A 50 3.14 4.18 -17.16
C LYS A 50 3.09 5.67 -17.48
N LEU A 51 2.05 6.10 -18.21
CA LEU A 51 1.75 7.51 -18.47
C LEU A 51 0.89 8.17 -17.39
N ARG A 52 0.58 7.47 -16.29
CA ARG A 52 -0.32 7.91 -15.22
C ARG A 52 -1.75 8.26 -15.68
N LYS A 53 -2.19 7.69 -16.81
CA LYS A 53 -3.57 7.77 -17.32
C LYS A 53 -4.41 6.69 -16.64
N PHE A 54 -4.69 6.87 -15.35
CA PHE A 54 -5.28 5.81 -14.52
C PHE A 54 -6.74 5.51 -14.87
N ASP A 55 -7.53 6.52 -15.25
CA ASP A 55 -8.91 6.32 -15.71
C ASP A 55 -8.97 5.52 -17.02
N ASP A 56 -8.09 5.84 -17.99
CA ASP A 56 -7.97 5.08 -19.24
C ASP A 56 -7.57 3.63 -18.96
N ALA A 57 -6.58 3.43 -18.08
CA ALA A 57 -6.15 2.11 -17.67
C ALA A 57 -7.25 1.30 -16.99
N GLN A 58 -8.07 1.93 -16.14
CA GLN A 58 -9.22 1.31 -15.52
C GLN A 58 -10.20 0.81 -16.59
N ASN A 59 -10.55 1.65 -17.56
CA ASN A 59 -11.45 1.29 -18.66
C ASN A 59 -10.90 0.13 -19.49
N SER A 60 -9.61 0.18 -19.85
CA SER A 60 -8.95 -0.91 -20.57
C SER A 60 -8.97 -2.22 -19.77
N LEU A 61 -8.71 -2.19 -18.46
CA LEU A 61 -8.74 -3.39 -17.61
C LEU A 61 -10.16 -3.94 -17.41
N LEU A 62 -11.17 -3.08 -17.28
CA LEU A 62 -12.57 -3.50 -17.23
C LEU A 62 -12.97 -4.19 -18.53
N LYS A 63 -12.56 -3.65 -19.69
CA LYS A 63 -12.80 -4.30 -20.98
C LYS A 63 -12.09 -5.65 -21.11
N CYS A 64 -10.89 -5.78 -20.53
CA CYS A 64 -10.19 -7.06 -20.46
C CYS A 64 -11.02 -8.12 -19.71
N ILE A 65 -11.58 -7.77 -18.55
CA ILE A 65 -12.41 -8.67 -17.73
C ILE A 65 -13.76 -8.97 -18.41
N GLU A 66 -14.34 -7.99 -19.11
CA GLU A 66 -15.57 -8.17 -19.89
C GLU A 66 -15.37 -9.23 -20.99
N LEU A 67 -14.22 -9.20 -21.68
CA LEU A 67 -13.87 -10.16 -22.73
C LEU A 67 -13.45 -11.52 -22.17
N ASP A 68 -12.78 -11.55 -21.03
CA ASP A 68 -12.36 -12.78 -20.35
C ASP A 68 -12.34 -12.59 -18.82
N GLN A 69 -13.39 -13.10 -18.17
CA GLN A 69 -13.53 -13.04 -16.71
C GLN A 69 -12.49 -13.86 -15.96
N ASN A 70 -11.81 -14.79 -16.65
CA ASN A 70 -10.72 -15.61 -16.12
C ASN A 70 -9.34 -15.01 -16.38
N PHE A 71 -9.27 -13.79 -16.94
CA PHE A 71 -8.02 -13.05 -17.08
C PHE A 71 -7.50 -12.55 -15.73
N VAL A 72 -6.94 -13.46 -14.92
CA VAL A 72 -6.61 -13.22 -13.51
C VAL A 72 -5.73 -11.97 -13.32
N ALA A 73 -4.77 -11.73 -14.22
CA ALA A 73 -3.87 -10.58 -14.15
C ALA A 73 -4.57 -9.21 -14.25
N ALA A 74 -5.76 -9.13 -14.85
CA ALA A 74 -6.51 -7.89 -14.94
C ALA A 74 -7.02 -7.43 -13.55
N TYR A 75 -7.34 -8.36 -12.65
CA TYR A 75 -7.80 -8.01 -11.29
C TYR A 75 -6.68 -7.35 -10.46
N SER A 76 -5.44 -7.85 -10.49
CA SER A 76 -4.33 -7.16 -9.84
C SER A 76 -3.95 -5.85 -10.56
N GLY A 77 -4.12 -5.82 -11.88
CA GLY A 77 -4.04 -4.60 -12.69
C GLY A 77 -5.02 -3.53 -12.20
N LEU A 78 -6.29 -3.89 -11.96
CA LEU A 78 -7.32 -2.99 -11.43
C LEU A 78 -7.00 -2.58 -10.00
N GLY A 79 -6.61 -3.53 -9.15
CA GLY A 79 -6.25 -3.23 -7.75
C GLY A 79 -5.19 -2.13 -7.64
N THR A 80 -4.11 -2.24 -8.41
CA THR A 80 -3.05 -1.21 -8.43
C THR A 80 -3.47 0.11 -9.09
N THR A 81 -4.42 0.06 -10.03
CA THR A 81 -4.98 1.26 -10.68
C THR A 81 -5.89 2.01 -9.72
N TYR A 82 -6.82 1.32 -9.05
CA TYR A 82 -7.66 1.90 -8.00
C TYR A 82 -6.86 2.44 -6.82
N TYR A 83 -5.78 1.76 -6.42
CA TYR A 83 -4.88 2.28 -5.40
C TYR A 83 -4.26 3.62 -5.81
N SER A 84 -3.87 3.76 -7.08
CA SER A 84 -3.31 5.00 -7.64
C SER A 84 -4.35 6.12 -7.75
N LEU A 85 -5.62 5.76 -7.94
CA LEU A 85 -6.79 6.64 -7.86
C LEU A 85 -7.26 6.90 -6.42
N LYS A 86 -6.57 6.38 -5.41
CA LYS A 86 -6.93 6.44 -3.97
C LYS A 86 -8.28 5.80 -3.61
N ASN A 87 -8.83 4.98 -4.50
CA ASN A 87 -10.02 4.17 -4.25
C ASN A 87 -9.60 2.87 -3.55
N TYR A 88 -9.14 2.97 -2.30
CA TYR A 88 -8.48 1.87 -1.60
C TYR A 88 -9.39 0.65 -1.36
N GLN A 89 -10.69 0.87 -1.12
CA GLN A 89 -11.64 -0.24 -0.97
C GLN A 89 -11.76 -1.06 -2.28
N LEU A 90 -11.98 -0.38 -3.41
CA LEU A 90 -12.00 -1.04 -4.72
C LEU A 90 -10.66 -1.70 -5.07
N ALA A 91 -9.55 -1.14 -4.59
CA ALA A 91 -8.24 -1.75 -4.74
C ALA A 91 -8.19 -3.11 -4.02
N ILE A 92 -8.59 -3.14 -2.75
CA ILE A 92 -8.64 -4.36 -1.91
C ILE A 92 -9.55 -5.41 -2.56
N ASP A 93 -10.76 -5.04 -2.98
CA ASP A 93 -11.71 -5.97 -3.57
C ASP A 93 -11.13 -6.67 -4.82
N ASN A 94 -10.45 -5.92 -5.69
CA ASN A 94 -9.84 -6.46 -6.89
C ASN A 94 -8.56 -7.26 -6.59
N PHE A 95 -7.77 -6.88 -5.59
CA PHE A 95 -6.66 -7.70 -5.13
C PHE A 95 -7.12 -9.03 -4.54
N ASN A 96 -8.21 -9.04 -3.76
CA ASN A 96 -8.79 -10.25 -3.20
C ASN A 96 -9.32 -11.18 -4.30
N LYS A 97 -9.99 -10.64 -5.33
CA LYS A 97 -10.38 -11.42 -6.53
C LYS A 97 -9.17 -12.06 -7.22
N PHE A 98 -8.04 -11.35 -7.33
CA PHE A 98 -6.80 -11.94 -7.84
C PHE A 98 -6.31 -13.09 -6.95
N ILE A 99 -6.30 -12.90 -5.63
CA ILE A 99 -5.82 -13.88 -4.65
C ILE A 99 -6.69 -15.14 -4.68
N GLU A 100 -8.01 -14.99 -4.83
CA GLU A 100 -8.97 -16.09 -4.95
C GLU A 100 -8.72 -16.90 -6.23
N LYS A 101 -8.57 -16.22 -7.37
CA LYS A 101 -8.51 -16.86 -8.70
C LYS A 101 -7.14 -17.35 -9.14
N SER A 102 -6.05 -16.82 -8.59
CA SER A 102 -4.70 -17.23 -8.97
C SER A 102 -4.33 -18.57 -8.32
N ASP A 103 -3.48 -19.38 -8.95
CA ASP A 103 -2.83 -20.53 -8.30
C ASP A 103 -1.37 -20.25 -7.92
N ASP A 104 -0.83 -19.11 -8.35
CA ASP A 104 0.56 -18.73 -8.09
C ASP A 104 0.71 -18.15 -6.67
N LYS A 105 1.17 -18.99 -5.74
CA LYS A 105 1.46 -18.60 -4.35
C LYS A 105 2.40 -17.39 -4.24
N LYS A 106 3.41 -17.26 -5.11
CA LYS A 106 4.34 -16.13 -5.07
C LYS A 106 3.64 -14.86 -5.55
N ALA A 107 2.80 -14.94 -6.57
CA ALA A 107 2.00 -13.80 -7.02
C ALA A 107 0.97 -13.37 -5.96
N LYS A 108 0.27 -14.33 -5.33
CA LYS A 108 -0.63 -14.04 -4.20
C LYS A 108 0.09 -13.30 -3.08
N ALA A 109 1.25 -13.80 -2.65
CA ALA A 109 2.04 -13.17 -1.60
C ALA A 109 2.49 -11.74 -1.96
N LYS A 110 2.79 -11.45 -3.23
CA LYS A 110 3.07 -10.09 -3.70
C LYS A 110 1.84 -9.20 -3.64
N VAL A 111 0.69 -9.70 -4.07
CA VAL A 111 -0.59 -8.96 -4.06
C VAL A 111 -1.10 -8.70 -2.64
N GLN A 112 -0.91 -9.65 -1.72
CA GLN A 112 -1.24 -9.50 -0.29
C GLN A 112 -0.54 -8.28 0.34
N LYS A 113 0.70 -7.97 -0.10
CA LYS A 113 1.39 -6.75 0.33
C LYS A 113 0.64 -5.48 -0.08
N PHE A 114 0.10 -5.45 -1.30
CA PHE A 114 -0.70 -4.31 -1.76
C PHE A 114 -2.04 -4.20 -1.04
N VAL A 115 -2.65 -5.32 -0.64
CA VAL A 115 -3.82 -5.32 0.27
C VAL A 115 -3.46 -4.67 1.60
N GLY A 116 -2.34 -5.08 2.21
CA GLY A 116 -1.81 -4.47 3.43
C GLY A 116 -1.59 -2.97 3.29
N LEU A 117 -0.98 -2.51 2.18
CA LEU A 117 -0.79 -1.08 1.91
C LEU A 117 -2.11 -0.33 1.79
N ALA A 118 -3.09 -0.89 1.08
CA ALA A 118 -4.39 -0.25 0.90
C ALA A 118 -5.13 -0.11 2.24
N TYR A 119 -5.08 -1.13 3.09
CA TYR A 119 -5.61 -1.05 4.45
C TYR A 119 -4.86 -0.01 5.31
N THR A 120 -3.54 0.10 5.19
CA THR A 120 -2.78 1.17 5.88
C THR A 120 -3.28 2.56 5.47
N GLN A 121 -3.57 2.78 4.18
CA GLN A 121 -4.09 4.06 3.71
C GLN A 121 -5.49 4.34 4.28
N LEU A 122 -6.41 3.37 4.24
CA LEU A 122 -7.74 3.50 4.85
C LEU A 122 -7.66 3.77 6.36
N GLY A 123 -6.74 3.10 7.06
CA GLY A 123 -6.48 3.34 8.47
C GLY A 123 -6.00 4.76 8.76
N ASN A 124 -5.08 5.28 7.94
CA ASN A 124 -4.59 6.65 8.05
C ASN A 124 -5.70 7.69 7.75
N GLU A 125 -6.56 7.42 6.76
CA GLU A 125 -7.71 8.28 6.45
C GLU A 125 -8.73 8.31 7.59
N ALA A 126 -9.11 7.13 8.11
CA ALA A 126 -10.02 7.02 9.25
C ALA A 126 -9.44 7.72 10.51
N LYS A 127 -8.13 7.60 10.74
CA LYS A 127 -7.45 8.33 11.83
C LYS A 127 -7.55 9.85 11.64
N ARG A 128 -7.29 10.36 10.43
CA ARG A 128 -7.39 11.80 10.13
C ARG A 128 -8.81 12.32 10.36
N ASP A 129 -9.82 11.49 10.12
CA ASP A 129 -11.23 11.80 10.37
C ASP A 129 -11.63 11.66 11.86
N GLY A 130 -10.69 11.31 12.76
CA GLY A 130 -10.97 11.06 14.18
C GLY A 130 -11.69 9.75 14.48
N LYS A 131 -11.84 8.87 13.49
CA LYS A 131 -12.54 7.57 13.62
C LYS A 131 -11.58 6.49 14.12
N HIS A 132 -11.07 6.66 15.33
CA HIS A 132 -9.99 5.82 15.89
C HIS A 132 -10.30 4.31 15.85
N GLN A 133 -11.52 3.89 16.22
CA GLN A 133 -11.89 2.47 16.20
C GLN A 133 -11.90 1.87 14.78
N GLN A 134 -12.40 2.64 13.80
CA GLN A 134 -12.37 2.23 12.39
C GLN A 134 -10.92 2.17 11.88
N ALA A 135 -10.09 3.14 12.25
CA ALA A 135 -8.68 3.16 11.90
C ALA A 135 -7.93 1.95 12.44
N ILE A 136 -8.16 1.58 13.71
CA ILE A 136 -7.59 0.36 14.31
C ILE A 136 -8.02 -0.88 13.52
N GLY A 137 -9.31 -1.00 13.17
CA GLY A 137 -9.81 -2.12 12.37
C GLY A 137 -9.06 -2.28 11.05
N PHE A 138 -8.91 -1.19 10.28
CA PHE A 138 -8.14 -1.23 9.04
C PHE A 138 -6.66 -1.51 9.25
N LEU A 139 -6.02 -0.93 10.26
CA LEU A 139 -4.59 -1.16 10.51
C LEU A 139 -4.29 -2.59 10.98
N ASN A 140 -5.22 -3.22 11.72
CA ASN A 140 -5.13 -4.63 12.07
C ASN A 140 -5.21 -5.53 10.82
N GLU A 141 -6.14 -5.23 9.91
CA GLU A 141 -6.17 -5.91 8.60
C GLU A 141 -4.88 -5.67 7.81
N ALA A 142 -4.30 -4.46 7.88
CA ALA A 142 -3.04 -4.15 7.22
C ALA A 142 -1.90 -5.07 7.70
N VAL A 143 -1.69 -5.17 9.01
CA VAL A 143 -0.59 -5.94 9.60
C VAL A 143 -0.77 -7.45 9.49
N ASN A 144 -2.03 -7.92 9.43
CA ASN A 144 -2.36 -9.31 9.13
C ASN A 144 -1.98 -9.70 7.69
N ASN A 145 -2.15 -8.79 6.74
CA ASN A 145 -1.79 -9.01 5.34
C ASN A 145 -0.28 -8.85 5.10
N TYR A 146 0.34 -7.84 5.71
CA TYR A 146 1.79 -7.67 5.69
C TYR A 146 2.23 -6.80 6.86
N LYS A 147 3.30 -7.22 7.53
CA LYS A 147 3.90 -6.55 8.70
C LYS A 147 4.57 -5.22 8.33
N TYR A 148 3.78 -4.22 7.93
CA TYR A 148 4.22 -2.86 7.69
C TYR A 148 4.52 -2.17 9.03
N ASP A 149 5.77 -1.77 9.19
CA ASP A 149 6.23 -0.99 10.33
C ASP A 149 5.48 0.34 10.48
N SER A 150 5.13 1.00 9.38
CA SER A 150 4.31 2.20 9.38
C SER A 150 2.89 1.98 9.92
N ALA A 151 2.26 0.83 9.62
CA ALA A 151 0.94 0.50 10.14
C ALA A 151 0.97 0.26 11.66
N TYR A 152 1.98 -0.46 12.14
CA TYR A 152 2.23 -0.61 13.58
C TYR A 152 2.50 0.74 14.26
N LEU A 153 3.24 1.63 13.62
CA LEU A 153 3.52 2.96 14.15
C LEU A 153 2.24 3.80 14.28
N THR A 154 1.37 3.78 13.26
CA THR A 154 0.06 4.46 13.34
C THR A 154 -0.82 3.86 14.42
N LEU A 155 -0.81 2.54 14.61
CA LEU A 155 -1.52 1.89 15.73
C LEU A 155 -1.01 2.40 17.08
N ALA A 156 0.32 2.48 17.27
CA ALA A 156 0.91 2.97 18.50
C ALA A 156 0.47 4.40 18.83
N GLU A 157 0.44 5.27 17.82
CA GLU A 157 -0.04 6.64 17.95
C GLU A 157 -1.52 6.70 18.33
N ILE A 158 -2.39 5.95 17.64
CA ILE A 158 -3.83 5.91 17.96
C ILE A 158 -4.07 5.39 19.39
N TYR A 159 -3.36 4.33 19.80
CA TYR A 159 -3.51 3.78 21.14
C TYR A 159 -3.05 4.77 22.21
N LEU A 160 -2.03 5.59 21.94
CA LEU A 160 -1.63 6.69 22.84
C LEU A 160 -2.72 7.75 22.97
N ASP A 161 -3.34 8.16 21.86
CA ASP A 161 -4.46 9.11 21.86
C ASP A 161 -5.64 8.60 22.70
N LEU A 162 -5.88 7.28 22.66
CA LEU A 162 -6.91 6.60 23.45
C LEU A 162 -6.45 6.24 24.88
N ARG A 163 -5.22 6.57 25.27
CA ARG A 163 -4.59 6.22 26.56
C ARG A 163 -4.52 4.70 26.83
N GLN A 164 -4.51 3.90 25.77
CA GLN A 164 -4.32 2.44 25.81
C GLN A 164 -2.82 2.12 25.76
N PHE A 165 -2.13 2.37 26.86
CA PHE A 165 -0.66 2.39 26.86
C PHE A 165 0.01 1.02 26.65
N GLU A 166 -0.61 -0.06 27.13
CA GLU A 166 -0.15 -1.44 26.86
C GLU A 166 -0.22 -1.76 25.35
N ASP A 167 -1.34 -1.44 24.70
CA ASP A 167 -1.53 -1.66 23.27
C ASP A 167 -0.59 -0.78 22.44
N ALA A 168 -0.38 0.47 22.87
CA ALA A 168 0.59 1.37 22.26
C ALA A 168 2.02 0.82 22.34
N LEU A 169 2.41 0.28 23.49
CA LEU A 169 3.72 -0.33 23.70
C LEU A 169 3.91 -1.54 22.78
N ASN A 170 2.91 -2.43 22.72
CA ASN A 170 2.93 -3.60 21.85
C ASN A 170 3.03 -3.21 20.37
N ALA A 171 2.28 -2.19 19.94
CA ALA A 171 2.34 -1.68 18.58
C ALA A 171 3.71 -1.04 18.26
N ALA A 172 4.26 -0.24 19.18
CA ALA A 172 5.59 0.36 19.02
C ALA A 172 6.70 -0.70 18.91
N ASP A 173 6.63 -1.77 19.72
CA ASP A 173 7.57 -2.88 19.65
C ASP A 173 7.48 -3.65 18.33
N ASN A 174 6.26 -3.88 17.82
CA ASN A 174 6.08 -4.46 16.50
C ASN A 174 6.62 -3.56 15.38
N ALA A 175 6.47 -2.24 15.50
CA ALA A 175 7.05 -1.28 14.55
C ALA A 175 8.58 -1.37 14.53
N ILE A 176 9.23 -1.47 15.70
CA ILE A 176 10.69 -1.63 15.83
C ILE A 176 11.15 -2.97 15.24
N ASN A 177 10.48 -4.07 15.61
CA ASN A 177 10.88 -5.43 15.21
C ASN A 177 10.70 -5.68 13.71
N ASN A 178 9.75 -5.00 13.05
CA ASN A 178 9.47 -5.15 11.63
C ASN A 178 9.98 -3.98 10.77
N ARG A 179 10.83 -3.11 11.33
CA ARG A 179 11.30 -1.88 10.70
C ARG A 179 11.95 -2.13 9.33
N LYS A 180 11.47 -1.40 8.33
CA LYS A 180 11.98 -1.35 6.95
C LYS A 180 12.05 0.08 6.41
N GLU A 181 11.00 0.86 6.64
CA GLU A 181 10.82 2.20 6.08
C GLU A 181 10.80 3.29 7.15
N ILE A 182 10.25 3.00 8.35
CA ILE A 182 10.18 4.01 9.41
C ILE A 182 11.58 4.37 9.92
N SER A 183 11.73 5.62 10.36
CA SER A 183 13.01 6.12 10.84
C SER A 183 13.44 5.41 12.14
N PRO A 184 14.76 5.23 12.39
CA PRO A 184 15.25 4.44 13.51
C PRO A 184 14.72 4.82 14.89
N GLY A 185 14.39 6.10 15.11
CA GLY A 185 13.89 6.62 16.38
C GLY A 185 12.37 6.63 16.50
N ALA A 186 11.62 6.39 15.42
CA ALA A 186 10.16 6.51 15.40
C ALA A 186 9.48 5.57 16.40
N GLY A 187 9.74 4.27 16.30
CA GLY A 187 9.15 3.29 17.20
C GLY A 187 9.55 3.54 18.67
N TYR A 188 10.81 3.94 18.91
CA TYR A 188 11.29 4.25 20.25
C TYR A 188 10.65 5.51 20.86
N TYR A 189 10.27 6.48 20.04
CA TYR A 189 9.54 7.67 20.51
C TYR A 189 8.20 7.27 21.11
N TYR A 190 7.38 6.54 20.34
CA TYR A 190 6.07 6.09 20.80
C TYR A 190 6.17 5.07 21.94
N LYS A 191 7.19 4.20 21.93
CA LYS A 191 7.52 3.32 23.06
C LYS A 191 7.80 4.11 24.34
N GLY A 192 8.55 5.21 24.24
CA GLY A 192 8.83 6.11 25.37
C GLY A 192 7.56 6.78 25.90
N LEU A 193 6.69 7.25 25.02
CA LEU A 193 5.39 7.82 25.40
C LEU A 193 4.49 6.78 26.09
N ALA A 194 4.46 5.55 25.58
CA ALA A 194 3.69 4.46 26.17
C ALA A 194 4.19 4.13 27.58
N PHE A 195 5.51 3.97 27.78
CA PHE A 195 6.07 3.76 29.11
C PHE A 195 5.81 4.91 30.07
N LYS A 196 5.88 6.16 29.59
CA LYS A 196 5.53 7.34 30.39
C LYS A 196 4.06 7.29 30.84
N GLY A 197 3.15 6.90 29.96
CA GLY A 197 1.74 6.70 30.29
C GLY A 197 1.47 5.55 31.28
N LEU A 198 2.37 4.56 31.33
CA LEU A 198 2.39 3.47 32.32
C LEU A 198 3.16 3.82 33.60
N ASP A 199 3.51 5.09 33.81
CA ASP A 199 4.33 5.57 34.93
C ASP A 199 5.71 4.90 35.05
N ASN A 200 6.19 4.25 33.99
CA ASN A 200 7.51 3.63 33.93
C ASN A 200 8.55 4.63 33.40
N ASN A 201 8.88 5.62 34.22
CA ASN A 201 9.77 6.72 33.84
C ASN A 201 11.20 6.26 33.48
N ILE A 202 11.66 5.14 34.04
CA ILE A 202 12.98 4.58 33.72
C ILE A 202 13.00 4.12 32.26
N LYS A 203 12.08 3.24 31.88
CA LYS A 203 12.01 2.72 30.50
C LYS A 203 11.59 3.80 29.49
N ALA A 204 10.80 4.77 29.93
CA ALA A 204 10.47 5.94 29.10
C ALA A 204 11.74 6.73 28.73
N LYS A 205 12.59 7.05 29.71
CA LYS A 205 13.87 7.75 29.48
C LYS A 205 14.80 6.96 28.55
N GLU A 206 14.96 5.66 28.78
CA GLU A 206 15.76 4.77 27.92
C GLU A 206 15.30 4.83 26.47
N SER A 207 13.98 4.77 26.25
CA SER A 207 13.39 4.80 24.91
C SER A 207 13.61 6.16 24.22
N PHE A 208 13.40 7.27 24.93
CA PHE A 208 13.66 8.61 24.38
C PHE A 208 15.15 8.87 24.11
N GLN A 209 16.06 8.31 24.91
CA GLN A 209 17.51 8.39 24.66
C GLN A 209 17.95 7.65 23.40
N ILE A 210 17.19 6.64 22.97
CA ILE A 210 17.41 6.01 21.67
C ILE A 210 16.80 6.90 20.58
N SER A 211 15.56 7.35 20.77
CA SER A 211 14.83 8.15 19.78
C SER A 211 15.48 9.50 19.46
N ILE A 212 16.10 10.17 20.44
CA ILE A 212 16.76 11.48 20.28
C ILE A 212 17.87 11.51 19.21
N LYS A 213 18.46 10.35 18.89
CA LYS A 213 19.48 10.22 17.85
C LYS A 213 18.91 10.37 16.43
N ASP A 214 17.59 10.23 16.29
CA ASP A 214 16.86 10.42 15.05
C ASP A 214 16.47 11.89 14.89
N LYS A 215 16.91 12.51 13.78
CA LYS A 215 16.64 13.93 13.50
C LYS A 215 15.14 14.27 13.52
N THR A 216 14.29 13.35 13.09
CA THR A 216 12.83 13.57 13.00
C THR A 216 12.20 13.66 14.39
N TYR A 217 12.69 12.87 15.35
CA TYR A 217 12.12 12.75 16.69
C TYR A 217 12.98 13.41 17.78
N LYS A 218 14.11 14.02 17.41
CA LYS A 218 15.06 14.64 18.34
C LYS A 218 14.41 15.66 19.25
N ALA A 219 13.78 16.69 18.67
CA ALA A 219 13.19 17.78 19.44
C ALA A 219 12.09 17.30 20.40
N ASN A 220 11.23 16.40 19.93
CA ASN A 220 10.17 15.82 20.75
C ASN A 220 10.74 14.95 21.88
N SER A 221 11.77 14.15 21.60
CA SER A 221 12.42 13.31 22.61
C SER A 221 13.17 14.13 23.66
N GLU A 222 13.84 15.22 23.25
CA GLU A 222 14.47 16.18 24.16
C GLU A 222 13.45 16.82 25.10
N TYR A 223 12.31 17.22 24.55
CA TYR A 223 11.20 17.76 25.32
C TYR A 223 10.71 16.76 26.38
N GLU A 224 10.42 15.52 25.98
CA GLU A 224 9.93 14.49 26.91
C GLU A 224 10.94 14.14 28.00
N LEU A 225 12.23 14.00 27.65
CA LEU A 225 13.30 13.77 28.62
C LEU A 225 13.39 14.88 29.66
N LYS A 226 13.23 16.15 29.23
CA LYS A 226 13.24 17.29 30.16
C LYS A 226 12.07 17.24 31.13
N GLN A 227 10.88 16.80 30.70
CA GLN A 227 9.74 16.68 31.61
C GLN A 227 9.91 15.55 32.62
N LEU A 228 10.53 14.44 32.23
CA LEU A 228 10.76 13.27 33.10
C LEU A 228 11.88 13.48 34.14
N ASN A 229 12.66 14.55 34.02
CA ASN A 229 13.75 14.90 34.95
C ASN A 229 13.37 16.02 35.94
N LYS A 230 12.14 16.53 35.86
CA LYS A 230 11.56 17.42 36.87
C LYS A 230 10.85 16.60 37.93
#